data_AF-A0A9Q1F949-F1
#
_entry.id   AF-A0A9Q1F949-F1
#
_cell.length_a   1.000
_cell.length_b   1.000
_cell.length_c   1.000
_cell.angle_alpha   90.00
_cell.angle_beta   90.00
_cell.angle_gamma   90.00
#
_symmetry.space_group_name_H-M   'P 1'
#
loop_
_entity.id
_entity.type
_entity.pdbx_description
1 polymer ?
#
loop_
_entity_poly.entity_id
_entity_poly.type
_entity_poly.pdbx_seq_one_letter_code
_entity_poly.pdbx_strand_id
1 'polypeptide(L)'
;MSEIEDSASLQSATGDSVLVRGFGSTQLNVPWHCVNLESDLVRDEVVVGVLSVLPVEGVDVILGNDLVWGDASVVVTPSGELDDLAKRYPSVFPACAITRAMANNDL
;
A
#
# COMPACT_ATOMS: atom_id res chain seq x y z
N MET A 1 -24.28 -17.60 20.14
CA MET A 1 -24.24 -17.33 18.69
C MET A 1 -22.88 -16.75 18.33
N SER A 2 -21.79 -17.48 18.59
CA SER A 2 -20.42 -16.99 18.36
C SER A 2 -19.51 -18.04 17.70
N GLU A 3 -20.02 -19.23 17.38
CA GLU A 3 -19.21 -20.36 16.89
C GLU A 3 -19.23 -20.52 15.36
N ILE A 4 -19.88 -19.62 14.62
CA ILE A 4 -20.00 -19.73 13.15
C ILE A 4 -19.08 -18.74 12.41
N GLU A 5 -18.66 -17.63 13.05
CA GLU A 5 -17.75 -16.64 12.45
C GLU A 5 -16.25 -17.04 12.53
N ASP A 6 -15.87 -17.91 13.46
CA ASP A 6 -14.48 -18.40 13.60
C ASP A 6 -14.11 -19.50 12.58
N SER A 7 -15.10 -20.14 11.95
CA SER A 7 -14.86 -21.26 11.03
C SER A 7 -14.30 -20.81 9.68
N ALA A 8 -14.70 -19.62 9.21
CA ALA A 8 -14.25 -19.05 7.94
C ALA A 8 -12.87 -18.39 8.06
N SER A 9 -12.53 -17.87 9.25
CA SER A 9 -11.23 -17.23 9.52
C SER A 9 -10.10 -18.24 9.63
N LEU A 10 -10.33 -19.43 10.18
CA LEU A 10 -9.29 -20.47 10.30
C LEU A 10 -8.82 -21.02 8.95
N GLN A 11 -9.72 -21.15 7.97
CA GLN A 11 -9.41 -21.89 6.75
C GLN A 11 -8.48 -21.11 5.80
N SER A 12 -8.55 -19.78 5.84
CA SER A 12 -7.66 -18.90 5.10
C SER A 12 -6.45 -18.44 5.92
N ALA A 13 -6.43 -18.65 7.25
CA ALA A 13 -5.34 -18.21 8.11
C ALA A 13 -4.02 -18.91 7.72
N THR A 14 -2.97 -18.12 7.57
CA THR A 14 -1.62 -18.62 7.28
C THR A 14 -0.88 -19.07 8.54
N GLY A 15 -1.33 -18.62 9.72
CA GLY A 15 -0.62 -18.74 10.99
C GLY A 15 0.40 -17.63 11.24
N ASP A 16 0.67 -16.78 10.24
CA ASP A 16 1.57 -15.65 10.32
C ASP A 16 0.83 -14.33 10.59
N SER A 17 1.60 -13.30 10.95
CA SER A 17 1.08 -11.95 11.17
C SER A 17 2.12 -10.90 10.81
N VAL A 18 1.66 -9.71 10.44
CA VAL A 18 2.50 -8.56 10.12
C VAL A 18 2.28 -7.43 11.12
N LEU A 19 3.37 -6.78 11.51
CA LEU A 19 3.32 -5.57 12.32
C LEU A 19 3.10 -4.35 11.41
N VAL A 20 1.92 -3.75 11.50
CA VAL A 20 1.57 -2.53 10.79
C VAL A 20 1.69 -1.34 11.72
N ARG A 21 2.27 -0.25 11.23
CA ARG A 21 2.26 1.04 11.95
C ARG A 21 1.03 1.84 11.51
N GLY A 22 0.06 1.96 12.41
CA GLY A 22 -1.09 2.84 12.23
C GLY A 22 -0.78 4.30 12.57
N PHE A 23 -1.81 5.14 12.49
CA PHE A 23 -1.75 6.54 12.90
C PHE A 23 -1.42 6.67 14.40
N GLY A 24 -0.75 7.77 14.77
CA GLY A 24 -0.37 8.04 16.16
C GLY A 24 0.74 7.15 16.72
N SER A 25 1.55 6.52 15.87
CA SER A 25 2.60 5.54 16.25
C SER A 25 2.06 4.25 16.88
N THR A 26 0.77 3.96 16.69
CA THR A 26 0.16 2.69 17.12
C THR A 26 0.73 1.55 16.29
N GLN A 27 1.13 0.47 16.95
CA GLN A 27 1.52 -0.76 16.28
C GLN A 27 0.36 -1.75 16.36
N LEU A 28 -0.02 -2.31 15.21
CA LEU A 28 -1.09 -3.28 15.08
C LEU A 28 -0.48 -4.60 14.60
N ASN A 29 -0.74 -5.68 15.33
CA ASN A 29 -0.41 -7.00 14.83
C ASN A 29 -1.59 -7.52 14.00
N VAL A 30 -1.36 -7.74 12.70
CA VAL A 30 -2.42 -8.04 11.74
C VAL A 30 -2.23 -9.47 11.24
N PRO A 31 -3.17 -10.39 11.50
CA PRO A 31 -3.08 -11.77 11.02
C PRO A 31 -3.16 -11.83 9.50
N TRP A 32 -2.40 -12.74 8.92
CA TRP A 32 -2.38 -12.99 7.48
C TRP A 32 -3.35 -14.08 7.07
N HIS A 33 -4.11 -13.81 6.01
CA HIS A 33 -5.01 -14.75 5.38
C HIS A 33 -4.69 -14.87 3.88
N CYS A 34 -4.64 -16.10 3.39
CA CYS A 34 -4.50 -16.42 1.98
C CYS A 34 -5.89 -16.54 1.36
N VAL A 35 -6.22 -15.70 0.39
CA VAL A 35 -7.54 -15.64 -0.23
C VAL A 35 -7.42 -15.52 -1.75
N ASN A 36 -8.38 -16.09 -2.48
CA ASN A 36 -8.47 -15.84 -3.92
C ASN A 36 -9.23 -14.53 -4.14
N LEU A 37 -8.56 -13.51 -4.68
CA LEU A 37 -9.17 -12.21 -4.97
C LEU A 37 -9.57 -12.18 -6.45
N GLU A 38 -10.86 -12.01 -6.70
CA GLU A 38 -11.40 -11.87 -8.06
C GLU A 38 -11.93 -10.45 -8.27
N SER A 39 -11.20 -9.66 -9.06
CA SER A 39 -11.53 -8.29 -9.42
C SER A 39 -10.97 -7.93 -10.80
N ASP A 40 -11.23 -6.72 -11.28
CA ASP A 40 -10.61 -6.24 -12.52
C ASP A 40 -9.12 -5.90 -12.37
N LEU A 41 -8.62 -5.76 -11.14
CA LEU A 41 -7.23 -5.42 -10.85
C LEU A 41 -6.38 -6.67 -10.61
N VAL A 42 -6.92 -7.63 -9.86
CA VAL A 42 -6.26 -8.87 -9.45
C VAL A 42 -7.22 -10.03 -9.62
N ARG A 43 -6.73 -11.16 -10.15
CA ARG A 43 -7.45 -12.44 -10.31
C ARG A 43 -6.55 -13.60 -9.92
N ASP A 44 -6.10 -13.61 -8.67
CA ASP A 44 -5.15 -14.60 -8.17
C ASP A 44 -5.25 -14.77 -6.65
N GLU A 45 -4.55 -15.76 -6.12
CA GLU A 45 -4.34 -15.94 -4.69
C GLU A 45 -3.41 -14.85 -4.15
N VAL A 46 -3.88 -14.17 -3.09
CA VAL A 46 -3.15 -13.08 -2.43
C VAL A 46 -3.16 -13.26 -0.92
N VAL A 47 -2.11 -12.77 -0.27
CA VAL A 47 -2.03 -12.68 1.19
C VAL A 47 -2.52 -11.30 1.64
N VAL A 48 -3.54 -11.28 2.49
CA VAL A 48 -4.13 -10.05 3.03
C VAL A 48 -4.03 -10.01 4.55
N GLY A 49 -3.88 -8.80 5.09
CA GLY A 49 -4.03 -8.56 6.52
C GLY A 49 -5.49 -8.33 6.88
N VAL A 50 -6.01 -9.05 7.88
CA VAL A 50 -7.41 -8.90 8.32
C VAL A 50 -7.50 -8.05 9.58
N LEU A 51 -8.34 -7.01 9.53
CA LEU A 51 -8.63 -6.11 10.64
C LEU A 51 -10.14 -6.11 10.91
N SER A 52 -10.54 -5.94 12.17
CA SER A 52 -11.96 -5.84 12.54
C SER A 52 -12.63 -4.58 11.99
N VAL A 53 -11.87 -3.50 11.83
CA VAL A 53 -12.36 -2.22 11.31
C VAL A 53 -11.27 -1.58 10.45
N LEU A 54 -11.65 -1.13 9.25
CA LEU A 54 -10.80 -0.31 8.39
C LEU A 54 -11.04 1.18 8.65
N PRO A 55 -10.04 2.05 8.37
CA PRO A 55 -10.10 3.47 8.71
C PRO A 55 -11.11 4.28 7.87
N VAL A 56 -11.75 3.66 6.87
CA VAL A 56 -12.70 4.32 5.97
C VAL A 56 -14.03 3.57 6.01
N GLU A 57 -15.11 4.28 6.33
CA GLU A 57 -16.45 3.71 6.38
C GLU A 57 -16.91 3.22 5.00
N GLY A 58 -17.49 2.02 4.94
CA GLY A 58 -17.95 1.41 3.69
C GLY A 58 -16.85 0.77 2.83
N VAL A 59 -15.61 0.71 3.32
CA VAL A 59 -14.50 0.00 2.67
C VAL A 59 -14.28 -1.34 3.34
N ASP A 60 -14.35 -2.41 2.55
CA ASP A 60 -14.09 -3.79 3.01
C ASP A 60 -12.65 -4.25 2.76
N VAL A 61 -11.99 -3.71 1.73
CA VAL A 61 -10.64 -4.11 1.31
C VAL A 61 -9.83 -2.88 0.89
N ILE A 62 -8.57 -2.81 1.34
CA ILE A 62 -7.58 -1.84 0.87
C ILE A 62 -6.52 -2.61 0.09
N LEU A 63 -6.37 -2.29 -1.19
CA LEU A 63 -5.34 -2.89 -2.04
C LEU A 63 -4.06 -2.06 -1.98
N GLY A 64 -2.95 -2.73 -1.70
CA GLY A 64 -1.62 -2.14 -1.76
C GLY A 64 -1.22 -1.81 -3.19
N ASN A 65 -0.27 -0.88 -3.34
CA ASN A 65 0.23 -0.46 -4.64
C ASN A 65 0.98 -1.58 -5.39
N ASP A 66 1.55 -2.53 -4.64
CA ASP A 66 2.16 -3.74 -5.17
C ASP A 66 1.20 -4.55 -6.04
N LEU A 67 -0.08 -4.63 -5.64
CA LEU A 67 -1.12 -5.34 -6.37
C LEU A 67 -1.75 -4.52 -7.50
N VAL A 68 -1.78 -3.19 -7.39
CA VAL A 68 -2.47 -2.32 -8.35
C VAL A 68 -1.54 -1.78 -9.44
N TRP A 69 -0.30 -1.44 -9.07
CA TRP A 69 0.68 -0.77 -9.94
C TRP A 69 2.03 -1.49 -10.02
N GLY A 70 2.18 -2.65 -9.36
CA GLY A 70 3.43 -3.43 -9.33
C GLY A 70 4.50 -2.81 -8.42
N ASP A 71 5.78 -3.10 -8.70
CA ASP A 71 6.98 -2.51 -8.06
C ASP A 71 7.15 -1.00 -8.39
N ALA A 72 6.04 -0.27 -8.50
CA ALA A 72 6.04 1.18 -8.57
C ALA A 72 6.48 1.72 -7.22
N SER A 73 7.79 1.97 -7.09
CA SER A 73 8.34 2.83 -6.04
C SER A 73 7.50 4.11 -6.03
N VAL A 74 6.74 4.34 -4.96
CA VAL A 74 5.99 5.57 -4.76
C VAL A 74 7.01 6.69 -4.69
N VAL A 75 7.27 7.33 -5.83
CA VAL A 75 8.00 8.58 -5.87
C VAL A 75 7.04 9.59 -5.29
N VAL A 76 7.22 9.89 -4.00
CA VAL A 76 6.61 11.05 -3.37
C VAL A 76 7.22 12.26 -4.06
N THR A 77 6.59 12.66 -5.15
CA THR A 77 6.88 13.92 -5.80
C THR A 77 6.22 14.97 -4.91
N PRO A 78 6.97 15.82 -4.19
CA PRO A 78 6.34 16.86 -3.40
C PRO A 78 5.47 17.69 -4.33
N SER A 79 4.15 17.68 -4.08
CA SER A 79 3.20 18.50 -4.82
C SER A 79 3.34 19.94 -4.32
N GLY A 80 4.24 20.68 -4.95
CA GLY A 80 4.49 22.10 -4.73
C GLY A 80 5.38 22.60 -5.86
N GLU A 81 5.34 23.91 -6.13
CA GLU A 81 6.33 24.53 -7.02
C GLU A 81 7.73 24.09 -6.58
N LEU A 82 8.59 23.76 -7.54
CA LEU A 82 9.98 23.36 -7.30
C LEU A 82 10.63 24.31 -6.30
N ASP A 83 10.71 23.86 -5.05
CA ASP A 83 11.28 24.62 -3.95
C ASP A 83 12.68 25.07 -4.38
N ASP A 84 13.07 26.29 -4.03
CA ASP A 84 14.36 26.84 -4.47
C ASP A 84 15.53 25.94 -4.01
N LEU A 85 15.32 25.14 -2.96
CA LEU A 85 16.22 24.06 -2.54
C LEU A 85 16.41 22.96 -3.59
N ALA A 86 15.36 22.55 -4.32
CA ALA A 86 15.41 21.51 -5.34
C ALA A 86 16.16 21.97 -6.61
N LYS A 87 16.25 23.28 -6.84
CA LYS A 87 17.13 23.88 -7.85
C LYS A 87 18.58 23.98 -7.34
N ARG A 88 18.75 24.34 -6.06
CA ARG A 88 20.06 24.56 -5.43
C ARG A 88 20.85 23.26 -5.18
N TYR A 89 20.15 22.17 -4.87
CA TYR A 89 20.75 20.88 -4.47
C TYR A 89 20.15 19.70 -5.24
N PRO A 90 20.37 19.61 -6.56
CA PRO A 90 19.75 18.60 -7.42
C PRO A 90 20.14 17.15 -7.04
N SER A 91 21.29 16.94 -6.40
CA SER A 91 21.74 15.61 -5.94
C SER A 91 21.01 15.11 -4.69
N VAL A 92 20.36 15.99 -3.94
CA VAL A 92 19.66 15.66 -2.67
C VAL A 92 18.21 15.25 -2.93
N PHE A 93 17.65 15.65 -4.07
CA PHE A 93 16.28 15.36 -4.49
C PHE A 93 16.27 14.51 -5.76
N PRO A 94 16.65 13.21 -5.69
CA PRO A 94 16.73 12.33 -6.86
C PRO A 94 15.37 12.16 -7.56
N ALA A 95 14.26 12.23 -6.81
CA ALA A 95 12.91 12.25 -7.37
C ALA A 95 12.70 13.42 -8.36
N CYS A 96 13.23 14.61 -8.08
CA CYS A 96 13.15 15.76 -8.98
C CYS A 96 14.08 15.65 -10.19
N ALA A 97 15.12 14.82 -10.13
CA ALA A 97 16.05 14.60 -11.25
C ALA A 97 15.38 13.83 -12.40
N ILE A 98 14.54 12.83 -12.06
CA ILE A 98 13.81 12.00 -13.04
C ILE A 98 12.83 12.87 -13.84
N THR A 99 12.02 13.69 -13.18
CA THR A 99 11.05 14.59 -13.86
C THR A 99 11.74 15.66 -14.71
N ARG A 100 12.91 16.16 -14.28
CA ARG A 100 13.69 17.16 -15.03
C ARG A 100 14.31 16.59 -16.30
N ALA A 101 14.74 15.33 -16.27
CA ALA A 101 15.23 14.64 -17.47
C ALA A 101 14.11 14.40 -18.49
N MET A 102 12.91 14.07 -18.02
CA MET A 102 11.74 13.91 -18.89
C MET A 102 11.25 15.23 -19.48
N ALA A 103 11.33 16.34 -18.74
CA ALA A 103 10.99 17.68 -19.22
C ALA A 103 12.01 18.26 -20.23
N ASN A 104 13.22 17.70 -20.29
CA ASN A 104 14.28 18.13 -21.22
C ASN A 104 14.38 17.25 -22.48
N ASN A 105 13.50 16.26 -22.61
CA ASN A 105 13.43 15.40 -23.78
C ASN A 105 12.27 15.85 -24.69
N ASP A 106 12.36 17.10 -25.17
CA ASP A 106 11.53 17.59 -26.26
C ASP A 106 12.02 16.94 -27.58
N LEU A 107 11.13 16.20 -28.23
CA LEU A 107 11.23 15.82 -29.66
C LEU A 107 10.92 17.02 -30.55
#